data_AF-A0A812MP96-F1
#
_entry.id   AF-A0A812MP96-F1
#
_cell.length_a   1.000
_cell.length_b   1.000
_cell.length_c   1.000
_cell.angle_alpha   90.00
_cell.angle_beta   90.00
_cell.angle_gamma   90.00
#
_symmetry.space_group_name_H-M   'P 1'
#
loop_
_entity.id
_entity.type
_entity.pdbx_description
1 polymer ?
#
loop_
_entity_poly.entity_id
_entity_poly.type
_entity_poly.pdbx_seq_one_letter_code
_entity_poly.pdbx_strand_id
1 'polypeptide(L)'
;MWQMMAISFFIFSYAWPVDAVLSAGCISAAEQYQLNLTQLLMLSRRVLLSKKDLDYHERARFGPLLDAVFRHREDLLLPEDCPCAVLVASSVLIGLEATHIASGDHNTNMEHTKAFHRMALLQKAIKKSSETCSMSEARVWPAVQALDVFGDTYSAMIERMQNLQQWMMDFQEEAPITDEQHIQALADAAFALEGFEWWPCRGTLIALLRHGKRSGRLSNDKVDVVDHDVDIMVGIASHEDWIRKRFGVQDRLVERGWSHCFERYSVAIERHSNDKEFLLVRGDLFLCVRYNPQFTLDIGTYLTEGSIAYAQKYCIPGSGCWLPHDGSLRGSHGRLRISAIRPQGLCKAGPLSVPCPRKPLETLQATMFGVNFTRHCVALPDVARRLERDHYDSDRDPWLSEGLTQEDVDILWQRAADLDKEGYMSMTPYLRGCSSLRYATTPLP
;
A
#
# COMPACT_ATOMS: atom_id res chain seq x y z
N MET A 1 -58.24 9.15 14.46
CA MET A 1 -59.25 10.03 13.82
C MET A 1 -58.51 11.27 13.37
N TRP A 2 -58.17 11.39 12.07
CA TRP A 2 -59.03 12.02 11.03
C TRP A 2 -59.19 13.53 11.36
N GLN A 3 -58.83 14.54 10.55
CA GLN A 3 -58.67 14.76 9.10
C GLN A 3 -57.74 16.00 8.93
N MET A 4 -56.84 16.12 7.95
CA MET A 4 -57.03 16.20 6.49
C MET A 4 -57.68 17.52 6.03
N MET A 5 -56.89 18.39 5.38
CA MET A 5 -57.24 19.37 4.33
C MET A 5 -55.95 20.17 4.01
N ALA A 6 -55.19 19.89 2.95
CA ALA A 6 -55.45 20.09 1.53
C ALA A 6 -55.78 21.55 1.18
N ILE A 7 -54.76 22.36 0.81
CA ILE A 7 -54.95 23.60 0.05
C ILE A 7 -53.82 23.74 -1.00
N SER A 8 -54.24 23.47 -2.24
CA SER A 8 -53.92 24.17 -3.50
C SER A 8 -52.51 24.12 -4.10
N PHE A 9 -52.42 23.27 -5.13
CA PHE A 9 -51.61 23.47 -6.33
C PHE A 9 -51.85 24.87 -6.93
N PHE A 10 -50.81 25.71 -6.99
CA PHE A 10 -50.73 26.78 -7.98
C PHE A 10 -50.02 26.24 -9.22
N ILE A 11 -50.81 25.88 -10.23
CA ILE A 11 -50.32 25.76 -11.61
C ILE A 11 -50.22 27.19 -12.13
N PHE A 12 -49.03 27.80 -12.01
CA PHE A 12 -48.69 28.94 -12.86
C PHE A 12 -48.17 28.40 -14.19
N SER A 13 -49.09 28.26 -15.15
CA SER A 13 -48.74 28.39 -16.57
C SER A 13 -48.44 29.85 -16.85
N TYR A 14 -47.19 30.24 -16.72
CA TYR A 14 -46.64 31.36 -17.47
C TYR A 14 -45.67 30.78 -18.51
N ALA A 15 -46.20 30.55 -19.70
CA ALA A 15 -45.41 30.56 -20.92
C ALA A 15 -44.94 32.01 -21.12
N TRP A 16 -43.77 32.33 -20.57
CA TRP A 16 -42.97 33.44 -21.06
C TRP A 16 -42.07 32.90 -22.17
N PRO A 17 -41.89 33.63 -23.28
CA PRO A 17 -40.89 33.26 -24.27
C PRO A 17 -39.51 33.47 -23.63
N VAL A 18 -38.92 32.38 -23.13
CA VAL A 18 -37.54 32.33 -22.65
C VAL A 18 -36.61 32.13 -23.85
N ASP A 19 -36.71 33.02 -24.84
CA ASP A 19 -35.83 33.01 -26.03
C ASP A 19 -34.74 34.10 -25.99
N ALA A 20 -34.61 34.84 -24.89
CA ALA A 20 -33.49 35.74 -24.65
C ALA A 20 -33.45 36.03 -23.16
N VAL A 21 -32.58 35.45 -22.33
CA VAL A 21 -31.12 35.46 -22.41
C VAL A 21 -30.65 34.19 -21.69
N LEU A 22 -30.46 33.12 -22.44
CA LEU A 22 -29.86 31.88 -21.95
C LEU A 22 -28.47 31.77 -22.58
N SER A 23 -27.49 31.31 -21.80
CA SER A 23 -26.07 31.27 -22.14
C SER A 23 -25.79 30.53 -23.46
N ALA A 24 -25.75 31.29 -24.56
CA ALA A 24 -25.43 30.81 -25.90
C ALA A 24 -24.08 30.06 -25.97
N GLY A 25 -23.21 30.22 -24.96
CA GLY A 25 -21.95 29.51 -24.85
C GLY A 25 -22.07 28.03 -24.45
N CYS A 26 -22.99 27.64 -23.57
CA CYS A 26 -22.96 26.30 -22.96
C CYS A 26 -23.67 25.22 -23.77
N ILE A 27 -24.82 25.57 -24.33
CA ILE A 27 -25.55 24.68 -25.25
C ILE A 27 -24.71 24.52 -26.52
N SER A 28 -24.16 25.62 -27.05
CA SER A 28 -23.23 25.59 -28.18
C SER A 28 -21.97 24.76 -27.88
N ALA A 29 -21.36 24.87 -26.70
CA ALA A 29 -20.22 24.03 -26.32
C ALA A 29 -20.62 22.53 -26.23
N ALA A 30 -21.73 22.21 -25.56
CA ALA A 30 -22.20 20.83 -25.48
C ALA A 30 -22.52 20.25 -26.86
N GLU A 31 -23.13 21.03 -27.76
CA GLU A 31 -23.39 20.65 -29.15
C GLU A 31 -22.11 20.56 -29.99
N GLN A 32 -21.18 21.51 -29.86
CA GLN A 32 -19.89 21.57 -30.54
C GLN A 32 -19.01 20.37 -30.20
N TYR A 33 -19.05 19.90 -28.95
CA TYR A 33 -18.32 18.72 -28.49
C TYR A 33 -19.16 17.43 -28.58
N GLN A 34 -20.34 17.48 -29.22
CA GLN A 34 -21.28 16.37 -29.38
C GLN A 34 -21.59 15.65 -28.05
N LEU A 35 -21.60 16.41 -26.95
CA LEU A 35 -21.90 15.86 -25.64
C LEU A 35 -23.39 15.54 -25.59
N ASN A 36 -23.73 14.24 -25.59
CA ASN A 36 -25.11 13.83 -25.36
C ASN A 36 -25.46 14.07 -23.89
N LEU A 37 -25.92 15.29 -23.59
CA LEU A 37 -26.27 15.71 -22.23
C LEU A 37 -27.30 14.78 -21.60
N THR A 38 -28.32 14.37 -22.34
CA THR A 38 -29.32 13.41 -21.85
C THR A 38 -28.67 12.08 -21.44
N GLN A 39 -27.67 11.61 -22.19
CA GLN A 39 -26.93 10.38 -21.87
C GLN A 39 -25.97 10.58 -20.69
N LEU A 40 -25.28 11.73 -20.61
CA LEU A 40 -24.46 12.10 -19.45
C LEU A 40 -25.32 12.12 -18.19
N LEU A 41 -26.48 12.75 -18.26
CA LEU A 41 -27.46 12.90 -17.19
C LEU A 41 -28.07 11.55 -16.80
N MET A 42 -28.42 10.70 -17.77
CA MET A 42 -28.93 9.36 -17.49
C MET A 42 -27.88 8.47 -16.84
N LEU A 43 -26.65 8.44 -17.38
CA LEU A 43 -25.57 7.62 -16.85
C LEU A 43 -25.16 8.10 -15.46
N SER A 44 -25.01 9.42 -15.28
CA SER A 44 -24.81 10.03 -13.97
C SER A 44 -25.94 9.60 -13.04
N ARG A 45 -27.20 9.84 -13.38
CA ARG A 45 -28.35 9.44 -12.54
C ARG A 45 -28.40 7.94 -12.24
N ARG A 46 -27.94 7.06 -13.14
CA ARG A 46 -27.91 5.61 -12.91
C ARG A 46 -26.79 5.20 -11.97
N VAL A 47 -25.56 5.67 -12.18
CA VAL A 47 -24.43 5.46 -11.26
C VAL A 47 -24.79 5.97 -9.87
N LEU A 48 -25.45 7.14 -9.85
CA LEU A 48 -25.69 7.92 -8.65
C LEU A 48 -26.92 7.47 -7.85
N LEU A 49 -28.01 7.02 -8.50
CA LEU A 49 -29.22 6.55 -7.80
C LEU A 49 -29.28 5.04 -7.59
N SER A 50 -28.73 4.24 -8.50
CA SER A 50 -28.92 2.79 -8.45
C SER A 50 -27.83 2.04 -7.69
N LYS A 51 -26.74 2.72 -7.30
CA LYS A 51 -25.51 2.11 -6.78
C LYS A 51 -24.99 0.96 -7.66
N LYS A 52 -25.42 0.90 -8.93
CA LYS A 52 -24.95 -0.08 -9.89
C LYS A 52 -23.78 0.53 -10.64
N ASP A 53 -22.75 -0.28 -10.74
CA ASP A 53 -21.55 0.06 -11.48
C ASP A 53 -21.88 0.35 -12.96
N LEU A 54 -21.10 1.24 -13.58
CA LEU A 54 -21.13 1.37 -15.03
C LEU A 54 -20.51 0.11 -15.61
N ASP A 55 -21.18 -0.52 -16.57
CA ASP A 55 -20.56 -1.61 -17.30
C ASP A 55 -19.38 -1.08 -18.14
N TYR A 56 -18.54 -2.00 -18.60
CA TYR A 56 -17.36 -1.68 -19.41
C TYR A 56 -17.68 -0.81 -20.64
N HIS A 57 -18.81 -1.06 -21.32
CA HIS A 57 -19.21 -0.31 -22.50
C HIS A 57 -19.66 1.11 -22.17
N GLU A 58 -20.29 1.29 -21.02
CA GLU A 58 -20.71 2.59 -20.52
C GLU A 58 -19.51 3.42 -20.05
N ARG A 59 -18.56 2.81 -19.32
CA ARG A 59 -17.28 3.43 -18.95
C ARG A 59 -16.50 3.90 -20.19
N ALA A 60 -16.43 3.06 -21.23
CA ALA A 60 -15.75 3.38 -22.49
C ALA A 60 -16.44 4.51 -23.28
N ARG A 61 -17.76 4.67 -23.17
CA ARG A 61 -18.49 5.81 -23.77
C ARG A 61 -18.35 7.10 -22.96
N PHE A 62 -18.17 6.99 -21.64
CA PHE A 62 -18.13 8.11 -20.71
C PHE A 62 -16.74 8.75 -20.60
N GLY A 63 -15.68 7.94 -20.69
CA GLY A 63 -14.29 8.39 -20.63
C GLY A 63 -13.93 9.53 -21.61
N PRO A 64 -14.19 9.38 -22.93
CA PRO A 64 -13.90 10.43 -23.92
C PRO A 64 -14.65 11.75 -23.67
N LEU A 65 -15.86 11.65 -23.12
CA LEU A 65 -16.76 12.78 -22.84
C LEU A 65 -16.22 13.62 -21.67
N LEU A 66 -15.72 12.96 -20.62
CA LEU A 66 -15.08 13.58 -19.47
C LEU A 66 -13.69 14.14 -19.80
N ASP A 67 -12.94 13.39 -20.59
CA ASP A 67 -11.59 13.77 -21.03
C ASP A 67 -11.65 15.01 -21.95
N ALA A 68 -12.69 15.14 -22.78
CA ALA A 68 -12.96 16.37 -23.54
C ALA A 68 -13.25 17.58 -22.61
N VAL A 69 -14.08 17.41 -21.57
CA VAL A 69 -14.36 18.49 -20.59
C VAL A 69 -13.08 18.94 -19.86
N PHE A 70 -12.13 18.03 -19.62
CA PHE A 70 -10.87 18.33 -18.91
C PHE A 70 -9.79 18.93 -19.80
N ARG A 71 -9.50 18.33 -20.96
CA ARG A 71 -8.50 18.85 -21.90
C ARG A 71 -8.84 20.27 -22.33
N HIS A 72 -10.12 20.56 -22.56
CA HIS A 72 -10.56 21.89 -22.96
C HIS A 72 -10.67 22.90 -21.80
N ARG A 73 -10.47 22.46 -20.55
CA ARG A 73 -10.30 23.32 -19.37
C ARG A 73 -8.83 23.70 -19.15
N GLU A 74 -7.89 22.77 -19.37
CA GLU A 74 -6.45 23.06 -19.31
C GLU A 74 -5.99 23.96 -20.47
N ASP A 75 -6.60 23.81 -21.66
CA ASP A 75 -6.30 24.61 -22.86
C ASP A 75 -7.00 25.99 -22.94
N LEU A 76 -7.63 26.48 -21.86
CA LEU A 76 -8.22 27.83 -21.76
C LEU A 76 -9.25 28.21 -22.86
N LEU A 77 -10.05 27.27 -23.38
CA LEU A 77 -11.05 27.56 -24.43
C LEU A 77 -12.47 27.03 -24.18
N LEU A 78 -12.77 26.42 -23.03
CA LEU A 78 -14.13 26.53 -22.50
C LEU A 78 -14.21 27.91 -21.86
N PRO A 79 -15.02 28.84 -22.40
CA PRO A 79 -15.13 30.15 -21.79
C PRO A 79 -15.60 29.99 -20.34
N GLU A 80 -15.36 30.99 -19.50
CA GLU A 80 -15.82 31.05 -18.09
C GLU A 80 -17.35 30.88 -17.91
N ASP A 81 -18.07 30.63 -19.00
CA ASP A 81 -19.50 30.80 -19.22
C ASP A 81 -20.38 29.62 -18.79
N CYS A 82 -19.83 28.49 -18.30
CA CYS A 82 -20.64 27.28 -18.00
C CYS A 82 -20.44 26.68 -16.60
N PRO A 83 -20.63 27.46 -15.53
CA PRO A 83 -20.37 27.00 -14.16
C PRO A 83 -21.19 25.76 -13.77
N CYS A 84 -22.47 25.68 -14.16
CA CYS A 84 -23.30 24.52 -13.82
C CYS A 84 -22.85 23.22 -14.51
N ALA A 85 -22.29 23.29 -15.72
CA ALA A 85 -21.76 22.11 -16.44
C ALA A 85 -20.49 21.57 -15.77
N VAL A 86 -19.56 22.47 -15.41
CA VAL A 86 -18.32 22.13 -14.70
C VAL A 86 -18.62 21.51 -13.34
N LEU A 87 -19.61 22.06 -12.63
CA LEU A 87 -20.09 21.51 -11.37
C LEU A 87 -20.60 20.07 -11.54
N VAL A 88 -21.50 19.83 -12.50
CA VAL A 88 -22.07 18.49 -12.73
C VAL A 88 -20.99 17.49 -13.14
N ALA A 89 -20.13 17.85 -14.09
CA ALA A 89 -19.05 16.97 -14.55
C ALA A 89 -18.06 16.63 -13.43
N SER A 90 -17.71 17.63 -12.61
CA SER A 90 -16.77 17.43 -11.50
C SER A 90 -17.36 16.54 -10.41
N SER A 91 -18.64 16.71 -10.06
CA SER A 91 -19.33 15.83 -9.09
C SER A 91 -19.36 14.37 -9.55
N VAL A 92 -19.62 14.12 -10.83
CA VAL A 92 -19.65 12.76 -11.38
C VAL A 92 -18.28 12.11 -11.34
N LEU A 93 -17.22 12.86 -11.68
CA LEU A 93 -15.85 12.36 -11.60
C LEU A 93 -15.43 12.00 -10.18
N ILE A 94 -15.81 12.81 -9.19
CA ILE A 94 -15.59 12.45 -7.79
C ILE A 94 -16.30 11.13 -7.46
N GLY A 95 -17.54 10.95 -7.92
CA GLY A 95 -18.26 9.67 -7.78
C GLY A 95 -17.55 8.49 -8.43
N LEU A 96 -16.99 8.68 -9.63
CA LEU A 96 -16.23 7.64 -10.33
C LEU A 96 -14.91 7.32 -9.63
N GLU A 97 -14.12 8.32 -9.24
CA GLU A 97 -12.88 8.13 -8.48
C GLU A 97 -13.18 7.43 -7.14
N ALA A 98 -14.22 7.85 -6.42
CA ALA A 98 -14.65 7.18 -5.19
C ALA A 98 -15.05 5.71 -5.44
N THR A 99 -15.74 5.44 -6.56
CA THR A 99 -16.11 4.07 -6.96
C THR A 99 -14.87 3.25 -7.30
N HIS A 100 -13.87 3.84 -7.97
CA HIS A 100 -12.60 3.17 -8.26
C HIS A 100 -11.79 2.90 -6.98
N ILE A 101 -11.81 3.80 -6.00
CA ILE A 101 -11.23 3.55 -4.66
C ILE A 101 -12.03 2.46 -3.92
N ALA A 102 -13.35 2.42 -4.05
CA ALA A 102 -14.22 1.46 -3.39
C ALA A 102 -14.11 0.04 -3.96
N SER A 103 -14.05 -0.08 -5.28
CA SER A 103 -13.92 -1.34 -6.01
C SER A 103 -12.50 -1.92 -5.98
N GLY A 104 -11.51 -1.14 -5.54
CA GLY A 104 -10.11 -1.52 -5.62
C GLY A 104 -9.54 -1.41 -7.04
N ASP A 105 -10.25 -0.77 -7.97
CA ASP A 105 -9.73 -0.46 -9.32
C ASP A 105 -8.46 0.41 -9.23
N HIS A 106 -8.34 1.23 -8.18
CA HIS A 106 -7.05 1.82 -7.80
C HIS A 106 -6.21 0.81 -7.07
N ASN A 107 -5.20 0.35 -7.77
CA ASN A 107 -4.40 -0.80 -7.48
C ASN A 107 -3.16 -0.45 -6.68
N THR A 108 -2.81 0.84 -6.66
CA THR A 108 -1.52 1.32 -6.16
C THR A 108 -1.71 2.52 -5.25
N ASN A 109 -0.84 2.73 -4.26
CA ASN A 109 -0.89 3.93 -3.40
C ASN A 109 -0.71 5.23 -4.21
N MET A 110 -0.01 5.19 -5.35
CA MET A 110 0.12 6.31 -6.29
C MET A 110 -1.21 6.59 -6.96
N GLU A 111 -1.93 5.56 -7.38
CA GLU A 111 -3.27 5.73 -7.96
C GLU A 111 -4.24 6.28 -6.94
N HIS A 112 -4.15 5.86 -5.68
CA HIS A 112 -4.88 6.47 -4.58
C HIS A 112 -4.47 7.93 -4.36
N THR A 113 -3.18 8.25 -4.26
CA THR A 113 -2.70 9.63 -4.10
C THR A 113 -3.10 10.52 -5.27
N LYS A 114 -3.00 10.01 -6.51
CA LYS A 114 -3.46 10.69 -7.72
C LYS A 114 -4.97 10.86 -7.71
N ALA A 115 -5.73 9.84 -7.29
CA ALA A 115 -7.18 9.93 -7.13
C ALA A 115 -7.53 10.99 -6.11
N PHE A 116 -6.98 10.94 -4.89
CA PHE A 116 -7.19 11.97 -3.86
C PHE A 116 -6.79 13.38 -4.33
N HIS A 117 -5.67 13.52 -5.05
CA HIS A 117 -5.26 14.79 -5.63
C HIS A 117 -6.25 15.29 -6.70
N ARG A 118 -6.66 14.43 -7.64
CA ARG A 118 -7.69 14.74 -8.64
C ARG A 118 -8.99 15.13 -7.96
N MET A 119 -9.40 14.40 -6.92
CA MET A 119 -10.59 14.67 -6.13
C MET A 119 -10.50 16.02 -5.41
N ALA A 120 -9.34 16.41 -4.87
CA ALA A 120 -9.14 17.74 -4.29
C ALA A 120 -9.26 18.87 -5.35
N LEU A 121 -8.70 18.66 -6.54
CA LEU A 121 -8.85 19.60 -7.67
C LEU A 121 -10.31 19.70 -8.13
N LEU A 122 -11.01 18.58 -8.21
CA LEU A 122 -12.43 18.49 -8.54
C LEU A 122 -13.30 19.18 -7.49
N GLN A 123 -13.02 19.01 -6.20
CA GLN A 123 -13.70 19.71 -5.10
C GLN A 123 -13.54 21.22 -5.20
N LYS A 124 -12.33 21.69 -5.48
CA LYS A 124 -12.06 23.12 -5.73
C LYS A 124 -12.86 23.64 -6.92
N ALA A 125 -13.00 22.83 -7.98
CA ALA A 125 -13.80 23.16 -9.15
C ALA A 125 -15.30 23.23 -8.83
N ILE A 126 -15.84 22.26 -8.09
CA ILE A 126 -17.23 22.24 -7.62
C ILE A 126 -17.51 23.50 -6.80
N LYS A 127 -16.66 23.81 -5.81
CA LYS A 127 -16.81 24.99 -4.96
C LYS A 127 -16.88 26.27 -5.79
N LYS A 128 -15.86 26.53 -6.63
CA LYS A 128 -15.81 27.74 -7.48
C LYS A 128 -17.02 27.83 -8.41
N SER A 129 -17.44 26.71 -8.99
CA SER A 129 -18.55 26.70 -9.96
C SER A 129 -19.92 26.77 -9.28
N SER A 130 -20.04 26.32 -8.04
CA SER A 130 -21.28 26.43 -7.25
C SER A 130 -21.59 27.87 -6.85
N GLU A 131 -20.56 28.70 -6.68
CA GLU A 131 -20.71 30.13 -6.35
C GLU A 131 -21.24 30.96 -7.53
N THR A 132 -21.03 30.47 -8.77
CA THR A 132 -21.39 31.18 -10.01
C THR A 132 -22.52 30.51 -10.80
N CYS A 133 -22.84 29.24 -10.53
CA CYS A 133 -23.94 28.53 -11.17
C CYS A 133 -25.29 29.17 -10.81
N SER A 134 -25.93 29.81 -11.79
CA SER A 134 -27.21 30.50 -11.59
C SER A 134 -28.39 29.52 -11.46
N MET A 135 -29.41 29.89 -10.70
CA MET A 135 -30.64 29.08 -10.56
C MET A 135 -31.37 28.84 -11.90
N SER A 136 -31.21 29.75 -12.87
CA SER A 136 -31.74 29.59 -14.23
C SER A 136 -31.02 28.50 -15.01
N GLU A 137 -29.68 28.43 -14.92
CA GLU A 137 -28.87 27.42 -15.58
C GLU A 137 -28.95 26.06 -14.87
N ALA A 138 -29.14 26.06 -13.54
CA ALA A 138 -29.41 24.87 -12.74
C ALA A 138 -30.76 24.20 -13.04
N ARG A 139 -31.64 24.83 -13.84
CA ARG A 139 -32.83 24.14 -14.38
C ARG A 139 -32.51 23.27 -15.59
N VAL A 140 -31.43 23.60 -16.31
CA VAL A 140 -30.95 22.86 -17.50
C VAL A 140 -29.95 21.78 -17.08
N TRP A 141 -29.08 22.11 -16.13
CA TRP A 141 -28.10 21.22 -15.54
C TRP A 141 -28.58 20.75 -14.16
N PRO A 142 -28.51 19.46 -13.81
CA PRO A 142 -28.99 18.93 -12.53
C PRO A 142 -28.00 19.25 -11.40
N ALA A 143 -27.64 20.52 -11.25
CA ALA A 143 -26.61 20.97 -10.33
C ALA A 143 -26.94 20.60 -8.88
N VAL A 144 -28.23 20.67 -8.51
CA VAL A 144 -28.72 20.27 -7.18
C VAL A 144 -28.46 18.78 -6.94
N GLN A 145 -28.88 17.90 -7.85
CA GLN A 145 -28.68 16.46 -7.70
C GLN A 145 -27.18 16.08 -7.74
N ALA A 146 -26.38 16.80 -8.53
CA ALA A 146 -24.94 16.60 -8.58
C ALA A 146 -24.23 17.04 -7.28
N LEU A 147 -24.73 18.08 -6.60
CA LEU A 147 -24.22 18.50 -5.29
C LEU A 147 -24.64 17.53 -4.18
N ASP A 148 -25.88 17.03 -4.19
CA ASP A 148 -26.34 16.02 -3.23
C ASP A 148 -25.45 14.77 -3.30
N VAL A 149 -25.23 14.27 -4.52
CA VAL A 149 -24.34 13.15 -4.82
C VAL A 149 -22.91 13.39 -4.36
N PHE A 150 -22.39 14.58 -4.64
CA PHE A 150 -21.06 14.95 -4.20
C PHE A 150 -20.98 14.91 -2.67
N GLY A 151 -21.98 15.46 -1.99
CA GLY A 151 -22.10 15.43 -0.53
C GLY A 151 -22.13 14.02 0.05
N ASP A 152 -22.93 13.13 -0.52
CA ASP A 152 -23.02 11.72 -0.11
C ASP A 152 -21.69 10.98 -0.33
N THR A 153 -21.09 11.15 -1.51
CA THR A 153 -19.80 10.52 -1.87
C THR A 153 -18.68 11.00 -0.97
N TYR A 154 -18.60 12.32 -0.75
CA TYR A 154 -17.62 12.94 0.12
C TYR A 154 -17.78 12.47 1.57
N SER A 155 -19.01 12.39 2.08
CA SER A 155 -19.27 11.91 3.44
C SER A 155 -18.83 10.45 3.62
N ALA A 156 -19.16 9.57 2.67
CA ALA A 156 -18.73 8.17 2.72
C ALA A 156 -17.21 8.02 2.65
N MET A 157 -16.52 8.86 1.87
CA MET A 157 -15.06 8.88 1.83
C MET A 157 -14.44 9.38 3.12
N ILE A 158 -14.97 10.46 3.71
CA ILE A 158 -14.50 11.00 4.99
C ILE A 158 -14.68 9.96 6.09
N GLU A 159 -15.82 9.28 6.14
CA GLU A 159 -16.06 8.17 7.07
C GLU A 159 -15.00 7.06 6.88
N ARG A 160 -14.69 6.68 5.64
CA ARG A 160 -13.64 5.69 5.37
C ARG A 160 -12.24 6.18 5.76
N MET A 161 -11.92 7.44 5.50
CA MET A 161 -10.64 8.03 5.93
C MET A 161 -10.54 8.11 7.44
N GLN A 162 -11.63 8.43 8.14
CA GLN A 162 -11.70 8.42 9.59
C GLN A 162 -11.54 7.00 10.13
N ASN A 163 -12.15 5.99 9.50
CA ASN A 163 -11.95 4.59 9.85
C ASN A 163 -10.51 4.14 9.61
N LEU A 164 -9.85 4.61 8.55
CA LEU A 164 -8.42 4.37 8.28
C LEU A 164 -7.52 5.11 9.28
N GLN A 165 -7.85 6.34 9.65
CA GLN A 165 -7.09 7.11 10.62
C GLN A 165 -7.24 6.52 12.02
N GLN A 166 -8.46 6.13 12.40
CA GLN A 166 -8.72 5.38 13.62
C GLN A 166 -7.96 4.05 13.59
N TRP A 167 -7.95 3.35 12.45
CA TRP A 167 -7.10 2.18 12.23
C TRP A 167 -5.62 2.46 12.48
N MET A 168 -5.06 3.57 11.95
CA MET A 168 -3.67 3.96 12.19
C MET A 168 -3.38 4.31 13.66
N MET A 169 -4.38 4.83 14.37
CA MET A 169 -4.26 5.19 15.80
C MET A 169 -4.35 3.95 16.68
N ASP A 170 -5.29 3.04 16.39
CA ASP A 170 -5.44 1.75 17.07
C ASP A 170 -4.25 0.80 16.77
N PHE A 171 -3.53 1.05 15.65
CA PHE A 171 -2.30 0.33 15.27
C PHE A 171 -1.19 0.42 16.32
N GLN A 172 -1.23 1.36 17.27
CA GLN A 172 -0.12 1.62 18.18
C GLN A 172 -0.05 0.67 19.39
N GLU A 173 -1.07 -0.16 19.65
CA GLU A 173 -1.05 -1.17 20.71
C GLU A 173 -1.07 -2.60 20.13
N GLU A 174 -0.01 -2.98 19.42
CA GLU A 174 0.10 -4.34 18.89
C GLU A 174 0.21 -5.36 20.04
N ALA A 175 -0.74 -6.28 20.10
CA ALA A 175 -0.64 -7.42 21.01
C ALA A 175 0.63 -8.23 20.66
N PRO A 176 1.41 -8.68 21.66
CA PRO A 176 2.62 -9.43 21.41
C PRO A 176 2.29 -10.74 20.69
N ILE A 177 2.93 -10.94 19.55
CA ILE A 177 2.70 -12.10 18.71
C ILE A 177 3.41 -13.33 19.28
N THR A 178 2.80 -14.50 19.15
CA THR A 178 3.40 -15.77 19.58
C THR A 178 4.20 -16.43 18.47
N ASP A 179 5.08 -17.37 18.83
CA ASP A 179 5.82 -18.16 17.84
C ASP A 179 4.87 -18.96 16.93
N GLU A 180 3.78 -19.49 17.47
CA GLU A 180 2.76 -20.25 16.73
C GLU A 180 2.07 -19.39 15.67
N GLN A 181 1.76 -18.14 16.01
CA GLN A 181 1.14 -17.19 15.08
C GLN A 181 2.09 -16.83 13.93
N HIS A 182 3.37 -16.59 14.24
CA HIS A 182 4.39 -16.32 13.23
C HIS A 182 4.66 -17.55 12.33
N ILE A 183 4.70 -18.76 12.91
CA ILE A 183 4.80 -20.01 12.15
C ILE A 183 3.58 -20.20 11.23
N GLN A 184 2.37 -19.94 11.73
CA GLN A 184 1.15 -20.03 10.95
C GLN A 184 1.15 -19.01 9.80
N ALA A 185 1.60 -17.79 10.03
CA ALA A 185 1.69 -16.78 8.97
C ALA A 185 2.69 -17.18 7.87
N LEU A 186 3.82 -17.80 8.21
CA LEU A 186 4.74 -18.37 7.22
C LEU A 186 4.10 -19.53 6.44
N ALA A 187 3.28 -20.36 7.10
CA ALA A 187 2.52 -21.42 6.43
C ALA A 187 1.47 -20.85 5.45
N ASP A 188 0.76 -19.81 5.87
CA ASP A 188 -0.23 -19.11 5.04
C ASP A 188 0.44 -18.46 3.83
N ALA A 189 1.59 -17.80 4.03
CA ALA A 189 2.40 -17.23 2.96
C ALA A 189 2.87 -18.32 1.98
N ALA A 190 3.37 -19.45 2.48
CA ALA A 190 3.78 -20.57 1.63
C ALA A 190 2.63 -21.12 0.77
N PHE A 191 1.43 -21.22 1.33
CA PHE A 191 0.22 -21.63 0.62
C PHE A 191 -0.21 -20.61 -0.45
N ALA A 192 -0.20 -19.32 -0.10
CA ALA A 192 -0.60 -18.25 -1.00
C ALA A 192 0.40 -18.03 -2.16
N LEU A 193 1.69 -18.31 -1.91
CA LEU A 193 2.79 -18.12 -2.86
C LEU A 193 3.21 -19.39 -3.59
N GLU A 194 2.35 -20.41 -3.62
CA GLU A 194 2.59 -21.61 -4.42
C GLU A 194 2.89 -21.24 -5.89
N GLY A 195 3.99 -21.76 -6.42
CA GLY A 195 4.45 -21.46 -7.78
C GLY A 195 5.30 -20.20 -7.92
N PHE A 196 5.53 -19.45 -6.84
CA PHE A 196 6.50 -18.36 -6.79
C PHE A 196 7.82 -18.79 -6.13
N GLU A 197 8.92 -18.19 -6.57
CA GLU A 197 10.16 -18.21 -5.79
C GLU A 197 10.03 -17.17 -4.69
N TRP A 198 10.15 -17.56 -3.42
CA TRP A 198 10.10 -16.62 -2.31
C TRP A 198 11.08 -17.00 -1.20
N TRP A 199 11.44 -16.06 -0.33
CA TRP A 199 12.32 -16.30 0.81
C TRP A 199 12.09 -15.28 1.93
N PRO A 200 12.29 -15.64 3.21
CA PRO A 200 12.17 -14.74 4.35
C PRO A 200 13.32 -13.73 4.34
N CYS A 201 13.04 -12.47 4.69
CA CYS A 201 14.02 -11.40 4.71
C CYS A 201 14.05 -10.67 6.07
N ARG A 202 14.95 -9.69 6.23
CA ARG A 202 14.98 -8.78 7.39
C ARG A 202 14.90 -9.50 8.75
N GLY A 203 14.03 -9.06 9.66
CA GLY A 203 13.88 -9.62 11.01
C GLY A 203 13.51 -11.09 10.96
N THR A 204 12.61 -11.47 10.06
CA THR A 204 12.15 -12.86 9.89
C THR A 204 13.32 -13.76 9.56
N LEU A 205 14.16 -13.37 8.61
CA LEU A 205 15.35 -14.14 8.25
C LEU A 205 16.34 -14.24 9.42
N ILE A 206 16.57 -13.17 10.18
CA ILE A 206 17.43 -13.23 11.38
C ILE A 206 16.85 -14.23 12.39
N ALA A 207 15.54 -14.19 12.63
CA ALA A 207 14.86 -15.07 13.57
C ALA A 207 15.04 -16.54 13.20
N LEU A 208 14.78 -16.89 11.93
CA LEU A 208 14.89 -18.27 11.46
C LEU A 208 16.33 -18.78 11.47
N LEU A 209 17.32 -17.96 11.09
CA LEU A 209 18.74 -18.36 11.12
C LEU A 209 19.29 -18.50 12.55
N ARG A 210 18.76 -17.73 13.50
CA ARG A 210 19.22 -17.71 14.89
C ARG A 210 18.54 -18.77 15.74
N HIS A 211 17.22 -18.89 15.59
CA HIS A 211 16.38 -19.71 16.48
C HIS A 211 15.64 -20.84 15.78
N GLY A 212 15.57 -20.82 14.44
CA GLY A 212 14.69 -21.70 13.69
C GLY A 212 13.20 -21.39 13.91
N LYS A 213 12.87 -20.22 14.48
CA LYS A 213 11.53 -19.68 14.75
C LYS A 213 11.66 -18.21 15.18
N ARG A 214 10.56 -17.54 15.49
CA ARG A 214 10.52 -16.09 15.81
C ARG A 214 11.32 -15.71 17.07
N SER A 215 11.26 -16.53 18.11
CA SER A 215 11.93 -16.25 19.39
C SER A 215 12.67 -17.46 19.97
N GLY A 216 13.59 -17.21 20.90
CA GLY A 216 14.32 -18.27 21.59
C GLY A 216 14.65 -17.90 23.04
N ARG A 217 14.48 -18.88 23.94
CA ARG A 217 14.91 -18.73 25.33
C ARG A 217 16.43 -18.58 25.43
N LEU A 218 16.89 -17.71 26.32
CA LEU A 218 18.27 -17.52 26.72
C LEU A 218 18.43 -17.94 28.21
N SER A 219 19.51 -17.56 28.87
CA SER A 219 19.71 -17.84 30.30
C SER A 219 18.73 -17.03 31.17
N ASN A 220 18.48 -17.48 32.40
CA ASN A 220 17.61 -16.81 33.39
C ASN A 220 16.20 -16.46 32.86
N ASP A 221 15.59 -17.36 32.09
CA ASP A 221 14.27 -17.20 31.47
C ASP A 221 14.11 -15.98 30.54
N LYS A 222 15.22 -15.33 30.16
CA LYS A 222 15.22 -14.28 29.12
C LYS A 222 14.74 -14.86 27.80
N VAL A 223 14.07 -14.05 26.98
CA VAL A 223 13.61 -14.43 25.64
C VAL A 223 14.11 -13.42 24.63
N ASP A 224 14.86 -13.88 23.62
CA ASP A 224 15.18 -13.06 22.46
C ASP A 224 14.06 -13.21 21.43
N VAL A 225 13.14 -12.25 21.42
CA VAL A 225 12.09 -12.12 20.42
C VAL A 225 12.67 -11.38 19.22
N VAL A 226 12.84 -11.98 18.05
CA VAL A 226 13.57 -11.26 16.96
C VAL A 226 12.64 -10.43 16.09
N ASP A 227 11.39 -10.84 15.96
CA ASP A 227 10.47 -10.30 14.94
C ASP A 227 9.04 -10.18 15.47
N HIS A 228 8.34 -9.16 14.97
CA HIS A 228 6.94 -8.84 15.30
C HIS A 228 6.05 -8.82 14.05
N ASP A 229 6.59 -9.12 12.87
CA ASP A 229 5.86 -9.27 11.63
C ASP A 229 6.43 -10.47 10.85
N VAL A 230 5.95 -10.69 9.63
CA VAL A 230 6.62 -11.59 8.68
C VAL A 230 7.01 -10.79 7.45
N ASP A 231 8.32 -10.69 7.23
CA ASP A 231 8.96 -10.04 6.10
C ASP A 231 9.42 -11.11 5.08
N ILE A 232 8.88 -11.09 3.87
CA ILE A 232 9.30 -12.00 2.79
C ILE A 232 9.57 -11.27 1.47
N MET A 233 10.38 -11.88 0.61
CA MET A 233 10.68 -11.40 -0.74
C MET A 233 10.25 -12.43 -1.77
N VAL A 234 9.54 -11.98 -2.81
CA VAL A 234 8.95 -12.81 -3.88
C VAL A 234 9.56 -12.43 -5.23
N GLY A 235 10.09 -13.42 -5.94
CA GLY A 235 10.57 -13.29 -7.30
C GLY A 235 9.40 -13.28 -8.27
N ILE A 236 9.27 -12.20 -9.04
CA ILE A 236 8.22 -12.02 -10.04
C ILE A 236 8.82 -11.99 -11.45
N ALA A 237 8.04 -12.41 -12.45
CA ALA A 237 8.49 -12.43 -13.85
C ALA A 237 8.48 -11.03 -14.49
N SER A 238 7.42 -10.27 -14.23
CA SER A 238 7.28 -8.87 -14.66
C SER A 238 6.35 -8.13 -13.69
N HIS A 239 6.33 -6.79 -13.77
CA HIS A 239 5.41 -5.99 -12.95
C HIS A 239 3.95 -6.26 -13.32
N GLU A 240 3.65 -6.39 -14.62
CA GLU A 240 2.32 -6.68 -15.14
C GLU A 240 1.84 -8.07 -14.69
N ASP A 241 2.75 -9.04 -14.65
CA ASP A 241 2.44 -10.37 -14.13
C ASP A 241 2.08 -10.33 -12.64
N TRP A 242 2.81 -9.53 -11.85
CA TRP A 242 2.50 -9.32 -10.45
C TRP A 242 1.14 -8.67 -10.23
N ILE A 243 0.81 -7.60 -10.97
CA ILE A 243 -0.50 -6.93 -10.89
C ILE A 243 -1.64 -7.93 -11.09
N ARG A 244 -1.50 -8.86 -12.04
CA ARG A 244 -2.53 -9.87 -12.30
C ARG A 244 -2.59 -10.94 -11.20
N LYS A 245 -1.44 -11.41 -10.71
CA LYS A 245 -1.40 -12.57 -9.81
C LYS A 245 -1.57 -12.23 -8.33
N ARG A 246 -1.22 -11.02 -7.89
CA ARG A 246 -1.28 -10.62 -6.47
C ARG A 246 -2.68 -10.73 -5.87
N PHE A 247 -3.74 -10.58 -6.68
CA PHE A 247 -5.11 -10.82 -6.24
C PHE A 247 -5.36 -12.29 -5.90
N GLY A 248 -4.83 -13.22 -6.68
CA GLY A 248 -4.88 -14.64 -6.31
C GLY A 248 -4.10 -14.95 -5.03
N VAL A 249 -2.99 -14.23 -4.77
CA VAL A 249 -2.26 -14.33 -3.49
C VAL A 249 -3.14 -13.80 -2.36
N GLN A 250 -3.76 -12.64 -2.54
CA GLN A 250 -4.69 -12.06 -1.57
C GLN A 250 -5.88 -12.98 -1.29
N ASP A 251 -6.54 -13.52 -2.31
CA ASP A 251 -7.69 -14.40 -2.15
C ASP A 251 -7.30 -15.64 -1.32
N ARG A 252 -6.15 -16.25 -1.62
CA ARG A 252 -5.61 -17.38 -0.84
C ARG A 252 -5.26 -17.02 0.60
N LEU A 253 -4.79 -15.79 0.87
CA LEU A 253 -4.57 -15.33 2.24
C LEU A 253 -5.90 -15.07 2.95
N VAL A 254 -6.89 -14.50 2.27
CA VAL A 254 -8.24 -14.27 2.83
C VAL A 254 -8.91 -15.59 3.21
N GLU A 255 -8.74 -16.64 2.41
CA GLU A 255 -9.16 -18.02 2.75
C GLU A 255 -8.52 -18.55 4.06
N ARG A 256 -7.35 -18.01 4.45
CA ARG A 256 -6.63 -18.33 5.69
C ARG A 256 -6.93 -17.39 6.84
N GLY A 257 -7.90 -16.49 6.67
CA GLY A 257 -8.35 -15.56 7.70
C GLY A 257 -7.57 -14.25 7.75
N TRP A 258 -6.81 -13.93 6.69
CA TRP A 258 -6.28 -12.58 6.49
C TRP A 258 -7.40 -11.64 6.06
N SER A 259 -7.34 -10.39 6.46
CA SER A 259 -8.43 -9.43 6.25
C SER A 259 -8.27 -8.71 4.92
N HIS A 260 -7.16 -7.98 4.78
CA HIS A 260 -6.92 -7.09 3.66
C HIS A 260 -5.44 -7.09 3.29
N CYS A 261 -5.18 -6.88 2.01
CA CYS A 261 -3.85 -6.60 1.50
C CYS A 261 -3.86 -5.30 0.71
N PHE A 262 -2.79 -4.52 0.78
CA PHE A 262 -2.66 -3.28 0.04
C PHE A 262 -1.25 -3.07 -0.46
N GLU A 263 -1.15 -2.45 -1.64
CA GLU A 263 0.13 -2.19 -2.27
C GLU A 263 0.81 -0.96 -1.64
N ARG A 264 2.12 -1.07 -1.43
CA ARG A 264 2.99 0.01 -0.98
C ARG A 264 4.22 0.13 -1.88
N TYR A 265 4.98 1.20 -1.65
CA TYR A 265 6.26 1.45 -2.30
C TYR A 265 7.34 1.40 -1.25
N SER A 266 8.45 0.75 -1.56
CA SER A 266 9.61 0.73 -0.67
C SER A 266 10.44 2.01 -0.72
N VAL A 267 10.15 2.89 -1.69
CA VAL A 267 10.83 4.17 -1.97
C VAL A 267 10.08 5.30 -1.28
N ALA A 268 10.82 6.22 -0.65
CA ALA A 268 10.22 7.31 0.13
C ALA A 268 9.85 8.49 -0.77
N ILE A 269 8.57 8.88 -0.78
CA ILE A 269 8.04 9.98 -1.62
C ILE A 269 8.78 11.30 -1.34
N GLU A 270 9.06 11.59 -0.07
CA GLU A 270 9.63 12.86 0.39
C GLU A 270 11.04 13.17 -0.14
N ARG A 271 11.78 12.15 -0.61
CA ARG A 271 13.17 12.32 -1.08
C ARG A 271 13.28 12.60 -2.57
N HIS A 272 12.22 12.38 -3.35
CA HIS A 272 12.21 12.67 -4.77
C HIS A 272 11.58 14.04 -5.01
N SER A 273 12.39 15.09 -4.91
CA SER A 273 11.99 16.48 -5.17
C SER A 273 11.52 16.74 -6.61
N ASN A 274 11.67 15.76 -7.51
CA ASN A 274 11.12 15.78 -8.86
C ASN A 274 9.97 14.76 -8.96
N ASP A 275 8.72 15.23 -8.89
CA ASP A 275 7.49 14.42 -9.00
C ASP A 275 7.48 13.42 -10.16
N LYS A 276 8.25 13.68 -11.22
CA LYS A 276 8.33 12.83 -12.42
C LYS A 276 8.99 11.47 -12.18
N GLU A 277 9.98 11.36 -11.29
CA GLU A 277 10.63 10.09 -11.00
C GLU A 277 9.70 9.16 -10.22
N PHE A 278 8.91 9.74 -9.32
CA PHE A 278 7.94 8.99 -8.53
C PHE A 278 6.90 8.28 -9.42
N LEU A 279 6.51 8.89 -10.55
CA LEU A 279 5.60 8.29 -11.53
C LEU A 279 6.12 6.98 -12.15
N LEU A 280 7.40 6.69 -12.04
CA LEU A 280 8.04 5.46 -12.55
C LEU A 280 8.14 4.37 -11.47
N VAL A 281 7.78 4.66 -10.22
CA VAL A 281 7.89 3.72 -9.10
C VAL A 281 6.77 2.68 -9.22
N ARG A 282 7.15 1.41 -9.32
CA ARG A 282 6.20 0.30 -9.29
C ARG A 282 5.83 0.00 -7.85
N GLY A 283 4.63 -0.49 -7.58
CA GLY A 283 4.36 -1.05 -6.26
C GLY A 283 5.13 -2.35 -6.09
N ASP A 284 6.12 -2.33 -5.20
CA ASP A 284 7.00 -3.47 -4.95
C ASP A 284 6.79 -4.11 -3.58
N LEU A 285 5.93 -3.53 -2.75
CA LEU A 285 5.52 -4.07 -1.45
C LEU A 285 4.03 -4.37 -1.47
N PHE A 286 3.63 -5.47 -0.85
CA PHE A 286 2.24 -5.85 -0.66
C PHE A 286 2.05 -6.24 0.80
N LEU A 287 1.40 -5.35 1.54
CA LEU A 287 1.20 -5.47 2.98
C LEU A 287 -0.15 -6.12 3.24
N CYS A 288 -0.14 -7.30 3.86
CA CYS A 288 -1.34 -8.01 4.28
C CYS A 288 -1.51 -7.94 5.79
N VAL A 289 -2.74 -7.76 6.26
CA VAL A 289 -3.07 -7.65 7.68
C VAL A 289 -4.12 -8.68 8.09
N ARG A 290 -3.95 -9.22 9.29
CA ARG A 290 -4.94 -10.01 10.03
C ARG A 290 -5.34 -9.22 11.27
N TYR A 291 -6.62 -9.25 11.67
CA TYR A 291 -7.11 -8.43 12.81
C TYR A 291 -7.28 -9.20 14.12
N ASN A 292 -7.39 -10.53 14.07
CA ASN A 292 -7.60 -11.33 15.27
C ASN A 292 -6.79 -12.64 15.18
N PRO A 293 -5.60 -12.69 15.79
CA PRO A 293 -4.84 -11.58 16.38
C PRO A 293 -4.39 -10.55 15.32
N GLN A 294 -4.01 -9.35 15.75
CA GLN A 294 -3.39 -8.38 14.85
C GLN A 294 -2.02 -8.90 14.39
N PHE A 295 -1.81 -8.99 13.07
CA PHE A 295 -0.56 -9.47 12.51
C PHE A 295 -0.33 -8.95 11.09
N THR A 296 0.91 -8.66 10.73
CA THR A 296 1.32 -8.15 9.42
C THR A 296 2.18 -9.16 8.66
N LEU A 297 1.95 -9.22 7.35
CA LEU A 297 2.78 -9.94 6.39
C LEU A 297 3.20 -8.96 5.30
N ASP A 298 4.49 -8.63 5.30
CA ASP A 298 5.14 -7.73 4.38
C ASP A 298 5.72 -8.53 3.22
N ILE A 299 5.06 -8.48 2.06
CA ILE A 299 5.50 -9.16 0.83
C ILE A 299 6.23 -8.17 -0.06
N GLY A 300 7.55 -8.15 0.01
CA GLY A 300 8.38 -7.47 -0.98
C GLY A 300 8.51 -8.27 -2.27
N THR A 301 8.71 -7.59 -3.40
CA THR A 301 8.89 -8.23 -4.70
C THR A 301 10.19 -7.82 -5.36
N TYR A 302 10.80 -8.73 -6.11
CA TYR A 302 11.98 -8.45 -6.92
C TYR A 302 11.88 -9.05 -8.32
N LEU A 303 12.51 -8.37 -9.26
CA LEU A 303 12.72 -8.81 -10.63
C LEU A 303 14.17 -9.23 -10.81
N THR A 304 14.46 -9.98 -11.87
CA THR A 304 15.82 -10.43 -12.18
C THR A 304 16.24 -9.98 -13.57
N GLU A 305 17.45 -9.47 -13.72
CA GLU A 305 18.08 -9.13 -15.01
C GLU A 305 19.52 -9.64 -15.02
N GLY A 306 19.76 -10.69 -15.79
CA GLY A 306 21.03 -11.41 -15.75
C GLY A 306 21.32 -12.00 -14.37
N SER A 307 22.43 -11.56 -13.76
CA SER A 307 22.90 -12.05 -12.47
C SER A 307 22.46 -11.20 -11.28
N ILE A 308 21.58 -10.21 -11.49
CA ILE A 308 21.15 -9.25 -10.48
C ILE A 308 19.64 -9.35 -10.27
N ALA A 309 19.23 -9.37 -9.00
CA ALA A 309 17.89 -9.10 -8.51
C ALA A 309 17.76 -7.62 -8.07
N TYR A 310 16.63 -7.01 -8.38
CA TYR A 310 16.32 -5.63 -7.97
C TYR A 310 14.84 -5.48 -7.59
N ALA A 311 14.56 -4.60 -6.64
CA ALA A 311 13.19 -4.27 -6.25
C ALA A 311 12.62 -3.14 -7.12
N GLN A 312 13.42 -2.16 -7.51
CA GLN A 312 12.98 -1.00 -8.28
C GLN A 312 13.98 -0.73 -9.40
N LYS A 313 13.49 -0.29 -10.57
CA LYS A 313 14.32 0.15 -11.69
C LYS A 313 13.60 1.26 -12.42
N TYR A 314 14.24 2.43 -12.50
CA TYR A 314 13.70 3.59 -13.19
C TYR A 314 14.38 3.70 -14.54
N CYS A 315 13.59 3.88 -15.59
CA CYS A 315 14.08 4.05 -16.95
C CYS A 315 13.48 5.33 -17.53
N ILE A 316 14.32 6.30 -17.85
CA ILE A 316 13.90 7.51 -18.56
C ILE A 316 14.33 7.38 -20.03
N PRO A 317 13.40 7.56 -21.00
CA PRO A 317 13.76 7.60 -22.41
C PRO A 317 14.90 8.58 -22.68
N GLY A 318 16.00 8.10 -23.25
CA GLY A 318 17.20 8.89 -23.56
C GLY A 318 18.23 9.03 -22.42
N SER A 319 17.85 8.83 -21.16
CA SER A 319 18.77 8.94 -20.01
C SER A 319 19.25 7.59 -19.44
N GLY A 320 18.67 6.48 -19.93
CA GLY A 320 18.99 5.13 -19.47
C GLY A 320 18.21 4.71 -18.23
N CYS A 321 18.66 3.65 -17.58
CA CYS A 321 18.01 3.09 -16.40
C CYS A 321 18.94 3.05 -15.19
N TRP A 322 18.38 3.26 -13.99
CA TRP A 322 19.10 3.11 -12.72
C TRP A 322 18.25 2.41 -11.68
N LEU A 323 18.90 1.94 -10.61
CA LEU A 323 18.26 1.29 -9.48
C LEU A 323 18.34 2.26 -8.30
N PRO A 324 17.22 2.64 -7.67
CA PRO A 324 17.23 3.58 -6.56
C PRO A 324 17.98 2.99 -5.35
N HIS A 325 18.55 3.88 -4.55
CA HIS A 325 19.24 3.54 -3.31
C HIS A 325 18.29 3.44 -2.12
N ASP A 326 17.08 3.96 -2.25
CA ASP A 326 15.95 3.69 -1.37
C ASP A 326 15.09 2.57 -1.96
N GLY A 327 14.50 1.76 -1.09
CA GLY A 327 13.72 0.59 -1.51
C GLY A 327 13.98 -0.67 -0.69
N SER A 328 13.39 -1.78 -1.12
CA SER A 328 13.47 -3.08 -0.42
C SER A 328 14.89 -3.66 -0.37
N LEU A 329 15.76 -3.28 -1.32
CA LEU A 329 17.17 -3.69 -1.41
C LEU A 329 18.16 -2.53 -1.17
N ARG A 330 17.74 -1.53 -0.39
CA ARG A 330 18.50 -0.30 -0.11
C ARG A 330 19.90 -0.50 0.44
N GLY A 331 20.16 -1.54 1.22
CA GLY A 331 21.48 -1.79 1.81
C GLY A 331 22.54 -2.23 0.78
N SER A 332 22.13 -2.53 -0.44
CA SER A 332 22.99 -2.95 -1.56
C SER A 332 22.85 -2.06 -2.79
N HIS A 333 22.46 -0.79 -2.59
CA HIS A 333 22.20 0.14 -3.70
C HIS A 333 21.18 -0.40 -4.72
N GLY A 334 20.15 -1.11 -4.21
CA GLY A 334 19.08 -1.68 -5.04
C GLY A 334 19.44 -3.00 -5.74
N ARG A 335 20.58 -3.62 -5.43
CA ARG A 335 21.14 -4.78 -6.17
C ARG A 335 21.47 -5.96 -5.27
N LEU A 336 20.82 -7.09 -5.49
CA LEU A 336 21.21 -8.37 -4.88
C LEU A 336 21.69 -9.35 -5.95
N ARG A 337 22.80 -10.06 -5.73
CA ARG A 337 23.24 -11.08 -6.70
C ARG A 337 22.31 -12.27 -6.65
N ILE A 338 21.93 -12.81 -7.81
CA ILE A 338 21.09 -14.03 -7.87
C ILE A 338 21.76 -15.22 -7.17
N SER A 339 23.09 -15.30 -7.18
CA SER A 339 23.86 -16.32 -6.44
C SER A 339 23.72 -16.22 -4.91
N ALA A 340 23.22 -15.11 -4.38
CA ALA A 340 22.90 -14.97 -2.96
C ALA A 340 21.53 -15.57 -2.61
N ILE A 341 20.66 -15.72 -3.62
CA ILE A 341 19.32 -16.27 -3.48
C ILE A 341 19.32 -17.75 -3.89
N ARG A 342 19.86 -18.08 -5.06
CA ARG A 342 19.77 -19.39 -5.73
C ARG A 342 21.08 -20.20 -5.70
N PRO A 343 21.01 -21.55 -5.67
CA PRO A 343 19.80 -22.32 -5.32
C PRO A 343 19.43 -22.08 -3.85
N GLN A 344 18.13 -22.06 -3.55
CA GLN A 344 17.67 -21.82 -2.19
C GLN A 344 18.07 -22.99 -1.27
N GLY A 345 18.43 -22.65 -0.03
CA GLY A 345 18.53 -23.61 1.06
C GLY A 345 17.20 -23.75 1.80
N LEU A 346 17.27 -24.33 2.99
CA LEU A 346 16.13 -24.46 3.90
C LEU A 346 16.39 -23.70 5.19
N CYS A 347 15.38 -23.00 5.67
CA CYS A 347 15.35 -22.32 6.96
C CYS A 347 14.32 -23.10 7.82
N LYS A 348 14.64 -23.36 9.08
CA LYS A 348 13.69 -23.96 10.03
C LYS A 348 12.73 -22.88 10.51
N ALA A 349 11.44 -23.19 10.58
CA ALA A 349 10.38 -22.32 11.11
C ALA A 349 9.45 -23.14 12.02
N GLY A 350 9.93 -23.43 13.23
CA GLY A 350 9.32 -24.38 14.16
C GLY A 350 9.27 -25.78 13.55
N PRO A 351 8.08 -26.35 13.34
CA PRO A 351 7.93 -27.64 12.67
C PRO A 351 8.00 -27.54 11.13
N LEU A 352 8.04 -26.33 10.55
CA LEU A 352 8.05 -26.11 9.11
C LEU A 352 9.47 -25.98 8.57
N SER A 353 9.64 -26.32 7.30
CA SER A 353 10.82 -25.97 6.50
C SER A 353 10.38 -24.98 5.42
N VAL A 354 11.00 -23.80 5.40
CA VAL A 354 10.71 -22.76 4.40
C VAL A 354 11.93 -22.51 3.51
N PRO A 355 11.74 -22.01 2.28
CA PRO A 355 12.87 -21.63 1.43
C PRO A 355 13.75 -20.59 2.12
N CYS A 356 15.05 -20.66 1.89
CA CYS A 356 16.03 -19.82 2.55
C CYS A 356 17.05 -19.32 1.53
N PRO A 357 17.46 -18.04 1.53
CA PRO A 357 18.42 -17.55 0.56
C PRO A 357 19.76 -18.28 0.72
N ARG A 358 20.44 -18.58 -0.40
CA ARG A 358 21.73 -19.30 -0.42
C ARG A 358 22.81 -18.65 0.44
N LYS A 359 22.84 -17.32 0.47
CA LYS A 359 23.77 -16.50 1.26
C LYS A 359 22.98 -15.52 2.12
N PRO A 360 22.53 -15.97 3.30
CA PRO A 360 21.63 -15.17 4.11
C PRO A 360 22.23 -13.83 4.54
N LEU A 361 23.52 -13.77 4.88
CA LEU A 361 24.19 -12.51 5.24
C LEU A 361 24.23 -11.48 4.10
N GLU A 362 24.57 -11.89 2.87
CA GLU A 362 24.57 -10.99 1.70
C GLU A 362 23.16 -10.44 1.43
N THR A 363 22.15 -11.27 1.71
CA THR A 363 20.75 -10.92 1.56
C THR A 363 20.28 -9.94 2.63
N LEU A 364 20.63 -10.16 3.91
CA LEU A 364 20.38 -9.24 5.01
C LEU A 364 21.04 -7.88 4.79
N GLN A 365 22.30 -7.89 4.33
CA GLN A 365 23.03 -6.69 3.90
C GLN A 365 22.29 -5.92 2.81
N ALA A 366 21.68 -6.61 1.86
CA ALA A 366 20.90 -5.96 0.82
C ALA A 366 19.58 -5.38 1.35
N THR A 367 18.88 -6.08 2.22
CA THR A 367 17.53 -5.68 2.66
C THR A 367 17.51 -4.67 3.82
N MET A 368 18.56 -4.62 4.63
CA MET A 368 18.61 -3.79 5.85
C MET A 368 19.62 -2.65 5.73
N PHE A 369 19.13 -1.42 5.50
CA PHE A 369 19.97 -0.22 5.48
C PHE A 369 20.38 0.22 6.88
N GLY A 370 21.60 0.76 6.98
CA GLY A 370 22.15 1.29 8.23
C GLY A 370 22.48 0.23 9.26
N VAL A 371 22.37 -1.06 8.94
CA VAL A 371 22.88 -2.14 9.80
C VAL A 371 24.32 -2.41 9.40
N ASN A 372 25.25 -2.08 10.28
CA ASN A 372 26.66 -2.34 10.05
C ASN A 372 27.01 -3.77 10.47
N PHE A 373 26.71 -4.72 9.58
CA PHE A 373 26.98 -6.14 9.80
C PHE A 373 28.48 -6.50 9.91
N THR A 374 29.41 -5.59 9.56
CA THR A 374 30.85 -5.83 9.75
C THR A 374 31.37 -5.38 11.11
N ARG A 375 30.67 -4.45 11.78
CA ARG A 375 30.99 -4.02 13.15
C ARG A 375 30.20 -4.75 14.23
N HIS A 376 29.01 -5.26 13.89
CA HIS A 376 28.11 -5.89 14.84
C HIS A 376 27.85 -7.32 14.39
N CYS A 377 28.02 -8.26 15.32
CA CYS A 377 27.77 -9.66 15.08
C CYS A 377 26.29 -9.88 14.79
N VAL A 378 25.92 -10.10 13.52
CA VAL A 378 24.52 -10.33 13.09
C VAL A 378 23.86 -11.48 13.86
N ALA A 379 24.68 -12.45 14.25
CA ALA A 379 24.24 -13.61 15.00
C ALA A 379 23.80 -13.28 16.43
N LEU A 380 24.28 -12.16 17.00
CA LEU A 380 23.90 -11.69 18.33
C LEU A 380 22.89 -10.55 18.24
N PRO A 381 21.94 -10.46 19.20
CA PRO A 381 21.10 -9.28 19.37
C PRO A 381 21.91 -7.98 19.55
N ASP A 382 21.51 -6.91 18.86
CA ASP A 382 22.07 -5.56 19.01
C ASP A 382 21.24 -4.79 20.06
N VAL A 383 21.63 -4.91 21.33
CA VAL A 383 20.92 -4.32 22.48
C VAL A 383 20.72 -2.82 22.30
N ALA A 384 21.79 -2.09 21.92
CA ALA A 384 21.77 -0.63 21.83
C ALA A 384 20.79 -0.15 20.77
N ARG A 385 20.85 -0.73 19.57
CA ARG A 385 19.93 -0.39 18.50
C ARG A 385 18.49 -0.78 18.82
N ARG A 386 18.30 -1.83 19.60
CA ARG A 386 16.97 -2.28 19.99
C ARG A 386 16.34 -1.34 21.03
N LEU A 387 17.11 -0.86 21.98
CA LEU A 387 16.71 0.22 22.90
C LEU A 387 16.34 1.53 22.15
N GLU A 388 17.02 1.85 21.04
CA GLU A 388 16.69 3.02 20.20
C GLU A 388 15.40 2.85 19.38
N ARG A 389 15.03 1.60 19.04
CA ARG A 389 13.89 1.31 18.16
C ARG A 389 12.62 1.00 18.93
N ASP A 390 12.74 0.22 19.99
CA ASP A 390 11.62 -0.37 20.72
C ASP A 390 11.28 0.50 21.95
N HIS A 391 11.10 1.81 21.76
CA HIS A 391 10.79 2.77 22.83
C HIS A 391 9.56 2.41 23.67
N TYR A 392 8.71 1.49 23.20
CA TYR A 392 7.49 1.05 23.87
C TYR A 392 7.58 -0.34 24.53
N ASP A 393 8.59 -1.16 24.20
CA ASP A 393 8.73 -2.54 24.71
C ASP A 393 10.03 -2.77 25.51
N SER A 394 10.88 -1.76 25.69
CA SER A 394 12.15 -1.89 26.42
C SER A 394 12.00 -2.38 27.87
N ASP A 395 10.86 -2.11 28.50
CA ASP A 395 10.55 -2.54 29.87
C ASP A 395 10.11 -4.01 29.96
N ARG A 396 9.76 -4.64 28.83
CA ARG A 396 9.22 -6.02 28.80
C ARG A 396 10.28 -7.10 28.56
N ASP A 397 11.45 -6.73 28.06
CA ASP A 397 12.55 -7.64 27.76
C ASP A 397 13.73 -7.39 28.72
N PRO A 398 13.84 -8.14 29.84
CA PRO A 398 14.87 -7.90 30.86
C PRO A 398 16.29 -7.86 30.30
N TRP A 399 16.56 -8.64 29.25
CA TRP A 399 17.87 -8.73 28.61
C TRP A 399 18.29 -7.44 27.89
N LEU A 400 17.37 -6.54 27.54
CA LEU A 400 17.71 -5.22 27.00
C LEU A 400 18.38 -4.33 28.06
N SER A 401 17.97 -4.48 29.32
CA SER A 401 18.57 -3.74 30.45
C SER A 401 19.83 -4.43 30.99
N GLU A 402 19.85 -5.75 31.01
CA GLU A 402 20.96 -6.56 31.57
C GLU A 402 22.09 -6.81 30.57
N GLY A 403 21.81 -6.71 29.27
CA GLY A 403 22.70 -7.17 28.21
C GLY A 403 22.76 -8.70 28.07
N LEU A 404 23.59 -9.15 27.13
CA LEU A 404 23.83 -10.58 26.89
C LEU A 404 24.97 -11.08 27.76
N THR A 405 24.72 -12.17 28.49
CA THR A 405 25.76 -12.89 29.24
C THR A 405 26.54 -13.85 28.32
N GLN A 406 27.67 -14.38 28.81
CA GLN A 406 28.40 -15.44 28.08
C GLN A 406 27.51 -16.67 27.85
N GLU A 407 26.71 -17.05 28.85
CA GLU A 407 25.79 -18.17 28.75
C GLU A 407 24.74 -17.95 27.65
N ASP A 408 24.22 -16.73 27.51
CA ASP A 408 23.30 -16.36 26.42
C ASP A 408 23.96 -16.56 25.05
N VAL A 409 25.23 -16.17 24.92
CA VAL A 409 26.02 -16.35 23.69
C VAL A 409 26.25 -17.84 23.41
N ASP A 410 26.59 -18.64 24.42
CA ASP A 410 26.81 -20.08 24.28
C ASP A 410 25.52 -20.81 23.86
N ILE A 411 24.36 -20.40 24.39
CA ILE A 411 23.05 -20.91 23.96
C ILE A 411 22.80 -20.61 22.48
N LEU A 412 23.09 -19.39 22.03
CA LEU A 412 22.93 -19.01 20.61
C LEU A 412 23.89 -19.79 19.70
N TRP A 413 25.12 -20.04 20.16
CA TRP A 413 26.09 -20.89 19.47
C TRP A 413 25.62 -22.32 19.30
N GLN A 414 25.18 -22.94 20.41
CA GLN A 414 24.69 -24.31 20.38
C GLN A 414 23.47 -24.43 19.45
N ARG A 415 22.53 -23.49 19.53
CA ARG A 415 21.32 -23.49 18.70
C ARG A 415 21.63 -23.36 17.21
N ALA A 416 22.56 -22.48 16.84
CA ALA A 416 22.99 -22.36 15.45
C ALA A 416 23.68 -23.65 14.95
N ALA A 417 24.51 -24.27 15.79
CA ALA A 417 25.16 -25.54 15.46
C ALA A 417 24.14 -26.68 15.30
N ASP A 418 23.08 -26.71 16.12
CA ASP A 418 22.00 -27.68 16.01
C ASP A 418 21.21 -27.50 14.70
N LEU A 419 20.91 -26.26 14.30
CA LEU A 419 20.28 -25.97 13.00
C LEU A 419 21.13 -26.46 11.82
N ASP A 420 22.44 -26.17 11.84
CA ASP A 420 23.38 -26.65 10.82
C ASP A 420 23.43 -28.18 10.76
N LYS A 421 23.47 -28.84 11.93
CA LYS A 421 23.49 -30.30 12.05
C LYS A 421 22.21 -30.94 11.48
N GLU A 422 21.09 -30.26 11.61
CA GLU A 422 19.80 -30.66 11.01
C GLU A 422 19.71 -30.34 9.50
N GLY A 423 20.71 -29.67 8.92
CA GLY A 423 20.76 -29.34 7.49
C GLY A 423 20.06 -28.03 7.12
N TYR A 424 19.70 -27.20 8.09
CA TYR A 424 19.15 -25.87 7.86
C TYR A 424 20.25 -24.81 7.80
N MET A 425 19.97 -23.70 7.13
CA MET A 425 20.82 -22.51 7.21
C MET A 425 20.78 -21.94 8.63
N SER A 426 21.93 -21.55 9.15
CA SER A 426 22.04 -20.98 10.50
C SER A 426 23.03 -19.80 10.56
N MET A 427 23.17 -19.25 11.77
CA MET A 427 24.17 -18.22 12.08
C MET A 427 25.59 -18.75 12.36
N THR A 428 25.82 -20.07 12.35
CA THR A 428 27.12 -20.68 12.72
C THR A 428 28.33 -20.10 11.98
N PRO A 429 28.29 -19.85 10.65
CA PRO A 429 29.43 -19.27 9.94
C PRO A 429 29.81 -17.87 10.43
N TYR A 430 28.85 -17.15 11.01
CA TYR A 430 28.98 -15.74 11.38
C TYR A 430 29.39 -15.57 12.84
N LEU A 431 29.02 -16.52 13.70
CA LEU A 431 29.37 -16.50 15.12
C LEU A 431 30.88 -16.57 15.40
N ARG A 432 31.67 -17.20 14.53
CA ARG A 432 33.14 -17.28 14.65
C ARG A 432 33.83 -15.91 14.68
N GLY A 433 33.23 -14.90 14.04
CA GLY A 433 33.77 -13.53 14.00
C GLY A 433 33.39 -12.68 15.21
N CYS A 434 32.59 -13.19 16.14
CA CYS A 434 31.96 -12.41 17.21
C CYS A 434 32.76 -12.41 18.51
N SER A 435 34.08 -12.63 18.42
CA SER A 435 35.01 -12.94 19.51
C SER A 435 35.24 -11.81 20.55
N SER A 436 34.57 -10.67 20.46
CA SER A 436 34.64 -9.61 21.48
C SER A 436 33.27 -9.31 22.10
N LEU A 437 32.92 -10.05 23.16
CA LEU A 437 31.74 -9.76 24.01
C LEU A 437 31.72 -8.34 24.58
N ARG A 438 32.84 -7.61 24.54
CA ARG A 438 32.93 -6.22 25.02
C ARG A 438 31.88 -5.27 24.40
N TYR A 439 31.30 -5.62 23.26
CA TYR A 439 30.26 -4.81 22.61
C TYR A 439 28.81 -5.26 22.92
N ALA A 440 28.61 -6.42 23.57
CA ALA A 440 27.28 -6.96 23.85
C ALA A 440 26.85 -6.80 25.33
N THR A 441 27.77 -6.44 26.22
CA THR A 441 27.59 -6.51 27.69
C THR A 441 27.41 -5.15 28.37
N THR A 442 27.55 -4.04 27.68
CA THR A 442 27.51 -2.71 28.31
C THR A 442 26.70 -1.75 27.45
N PRO A 443 25.60 -1.17 27.98
CA PRO A 443 24.99 0.02 27.38
C PRO A 443 26.10 1.06 27.20
N LEU A 444 26.23 1.63 26.00
CA LEU A 444 27.07 2.81 25.83
C LEU A 444 26.43 3.94 26.68
N PRO A 445 27.22 4.66 27.50
CA PRO A 445 26.71 5.74 28.34
C PRO A 445 26.11 6.89 27.53
#